data_AF-A0A134AYW2-F1
#
_entry.id   AF-A0A134AYW2-F1
#
_cell.length_a   1.000
_cell.length_b   1.000
_cell.length_c   1.000
_cell.angle_alpha   90.00
_cell.angle_beta   90.00
_cell.angle_gamma   90.00
#
_symmetry.space_group_name_H-M   'P 1'
#
loop_
_entity.id
_entity.type
_entity.pdbx_description
1 polymer ?
#
loop_
_entity_poly.entity_id
_entity_poly.type
_entity_poly.pdbx_seq_one_letter_code
_entity_poly.pdbx_strand_id
1 'polypeptide(L)' 'MKQYIGIIVMLIGALLQLFTYFTDQVENANIFLGTGLALVVLGYLGHIFINKKA' A
#
# COMPACT_ATOMS: atom_id res chain seq x y z
N MET A 1 -4.79 4.51 17.83
CA MET A 1 -4.99 4.98 16.44
C MET A 1 -3.69 5.10 15.64
N LYS A 2 -2.62 5.73 16.16
CA LYS A 2 -1.37 5.95 15.40
C LYS A 2 -0.65 4.66 14.95
N GLN A 3 -0.72 3.59 15.75
CA GLN A 3 -0.09 2.28 15.44
C GLN A 3 -0.71 1.58 14.21
N TYR A 4 -1.97 1.89 13.88
CA TYR A 4 -2.68 1.22 12.77
C TYR A 4 -2.49 1.92 11.43
N ILE A 5 -1.92 3.13 11.41
CA ILE A 5 -1.76 3.93 10.19
C ILE A 5 -0.94 3.17 9.14
N GLY A 6 0.18 2.57 9.55
CA GLY A 6 1.00 1.77 8.63
C GLY A 6 0.23 0.58 8.04
N ILE A 7 -0.61 -0.07 8.84
CA ILE A 7 -1.45 -1.18 8.39
C ILE A 7 -2.50 -0.70 7.39
N ILE A 8 -3.17 0.42 7.67
CA ILE A 8 -4.16 1.01 6.76
C ILE A 8 -3.51 1.35 5.41
N VAL A 9 -2.32 1.96 5.43
CA VAL A 9 -1.58 2.30 4.21
C VAL A 9 -1.19 1.03 3.42
N MET A 10 -0.78 -0.04 4.09
CA MET A 10 -0.52 -1.34 3.45
C MET A 10 -1.77 -1.91 2.76
N LEU A 11 -2.91 -1.88 3.45
CA LEU A 11 -4.17 -2.37 2.90
C LEU A 11 -4.61 -1.58 1.67
N ILE A 12 -4.44 -0.25 1.67
CA ILE A 12 -4.73 0.59 0.50
C ILE A 12 -3.83 0.21 -0.68
N GLY A 13 -2.53 0.01 -0.45
CA GLY A 13 -1.60 -0.41 -1.50
C GLY A 13 -1.99 -1.77 -2.11
N ALA A 14 -2.36 -2.74 -1.29
CA ALA A 14 -2.83 -4.05 -1.74
C ALA A 14 -4.14 -3.95 -2.55
N LEU A 15 -5.10 -3.14 -2.09
CA LEU A 15 -6.35 -2.90 -2.81
C LEU A 15 -6.12 -2.22 -4.15
N LEU A 16 -5.15 -1.32 -4.27
CA LEU A 16 -4.81 -0.67 -5.54
C LEU A 16 -4.24 -1.66 -6.57
N GLN A 17 -3.46 -2.65 -6.12
CA GLN A 17 -2.98 -3.72 -7.00
C GLN A 17 -4.14 -4.58 -7.50
N LEU A 18 -5.06 -4.96 -6.61
CA LEU A 18 -6.28 -5.68 -6.99
C LEU A 18 -7.17 -4.85 -7.92
N PHE A 19 -7.30 -3.55 -7.68
CA PHE A 19 -8.05 -2.64 -8.54
C PHE A 19 -7.55 -2.66 -9.98
N THR A 20 -6.23 -2.74 -10.17
CA THR A 20 -5.62 -2.82 -11.51
C THR A 20 -6.13 -4.03 -12.29
N TYR A 21 -6.24 -5.18 -11.61
CA TYR A 21 -6.74 -6.42 -12.18
C TYR A 21 -8.26 -6.38 -12.41
N PHE A 22 -9.04 -5.96 -11.40
CA PHE A 22 -10.51 -5.99 -11.49
C PHE A 22 -11.11 -4.94 -12.44
N THR A 23 -10.35 -3.91 -12.81
CA THR A 23 -10.82 -2.84 -13.70
C THR A 23 -10.10 -2.81 -15.04
N ASP A 24 -9.37 -3.88 -15.38
CA ASP A 24 -8.63 -4.04 -16.65
C ASP A 24 -7.80 -2.80 -17.03
N GLN A 25 -7.05 -2.24 -16.07
CA GLN A 25 -6.22 -1.04 -16.26
C GLN A 25 -4.93 -1.37 -17.02
N VAL A 26 -5.02 -1.94 -18.22
CA VAL A 26 -3.88 -2.46 -18.99
C VAL A 26 -2.89 -1.33 -19.37
N GLU A 27 -3.39 -0.18 -19.81
CA GLU A 27 -2.55 0.97 -20.22
C GLU A 27 -1.79 1.59 -19.04
N ASN A 28 -2.41 1.57 -17.86
CA ASN A 28 -1.87 2.20 -16.65
C ASN A 28 -1.32 1.16 -15.66
N ALA A 29 -1.22 -0.10 -16.05
CA ALA A 29 -0.95 -1.22 -15.14
C ALA A 29 0.34 -0.99 -14.33
N ASN A 30 1.41 -0.57 -15.00
CA ASN A 30 2.69 -0.31 -14.35
C ASN A 30 2.61 0.83 -13.32
N ILE A 31 1.80 1.86 -13.59
CA ILE A 31 1.62 2.99 -12.68
C ILE A 31 0.87 2.52 -11.43
N PHE A 32 -0.25 1.81 -11.60
CA PHE A 32 -1.05 1.33 -10.47
C PHE A 32 -0.32 0.26 -9.65
N LEU A 33 0.32 -0.72 -10.29
CA LEU A 33 1.10 -1.75 -9.62
C LEU A 33 2.30 -1.16 -8.88
N GLY A 34 3.03 -0.24 -9.53
CA GLY A 34 4.17 0.45 -8.92
C GLY A 34 3.76 1.31 -7.73
N THR A 35 2.68 2.09 -7.87
CA THR A 35 2.14 2.92 -6.78
C THR A 35 1.61 2.06 -5.63
N GLY A 36 0.88 0.99 -5.93
CA GLY A 36 0.36 0.05 -4.94
C GLY A 36 1.48 -0.63 -4.16
N LEU A 37 2.53 -1.09 -4.86
CA LEU A 37 3.71 -1.67 -4.23
C LEU A 37 4.44 -0.66 -3.33
N ALA A 38 4.63 0.58 -3.81
CA ALA A 38 5.25 1.64 -3.03
C ALA A 38 4.45 1.92 -1.74
N LEU A 39 3.12 1.96 -1.82
CA LEU A 39 2.26 2.11 -0.63
C LEU A 39 2.40 0.94 0.34
N VAL A 40 2.46 -0.31 -0.14
CA VAL A 40 2.68 -1.47 0.73
C VAL A 40 4.03 -1.36 1.46
N VAL A 41 5.10 -1.05 0.73
CA VAL A 41 6.44 -0.91 1.32
C VAL A 41 6.49 0.24 2.33
N LEU A 42 5.96 1.42 1.97
CA LEU A 42 5.94 2.58 2.85
C LEU A 42 5.04 2.37 4.07
N GLY A 43 3.90 1.70 3.90
CA GLY A 43 3.01 1.33 5.00
C GLY A 43 3.68 0.36 5.97
N TYR A 44 4.42 -0.62 5.45
CA TYR A 44 5.20 -1.57 6.26
C TYR A 44 6.33 -0.88 7.03
N LEU A 45 7.12 -0.05 6.35
CA LEU A 45 8.17 0.73 6.99
C LEU A 45 7.60 1.67 8.05
N GLY A 46 6.53 2.40 7.72
CA GLY A 46 5.80 3.26 8.65
C GLY A 46 5.30 2.48 9.86
N HIS A 47 4.72 1.29 9.67
CA HIS A 47 4.30 0.42 10.75
C HIS A 47 5.47 0.03 11.68
N ILE A 48 6.61 -0.37 11.12
CA ILE A 48 7.82 -0.69 11.91
C ILE A 48 8.29 0.55 12.68
N PHE A 49 8.55 1.67 12.00
CA PHE A 49 9.17 2.84 12.64
C PHE A 49 8.27 3.49 13.69
N ILE A 50 6.95 3.49 13.48
CA ILE A 50 5.98 4.02 14.45
C ILE A 50 5.84 3.08 15.66
N ASN A 51 5.94 1.75 15.45
CA ASN A 51 5.84 0.78 16.54
C ASN A 51 7.17 0.49 17.24
N LYS A 52 8.32 0.89 16.69
CA LYS A 52 9.66 0.68 17.28
C LYS A 52 9.90 1.46 18.59
N LYS A 53 8.98 2.33 19.00
CA LYS A 53 9.05 3.15 20.23
C LYS A 53 7.82 3.04 21.14
N ALA A 54 6.94 2.06 20.90
CA ALA A 54 5.89 1.71 21.85
C ALA A 54 6.40 0.67 22.85
#